data_AF-A0A2Y9M7S8-F1
#
_entry.id   AF-A0A2Y9M7S8-F1
#
_cell.length_a   1.000
_cell.length_b   1.000
_cell.length_c   1.000
_cell.angle_alpha   90.00
_cell.angle_beta   90.00
_cell.angle_gamma   90.00
#
_symmetry.space_group_name_H-M   'P 1'
#
loop_
_entity.id
_entity.type
_entity.pdbx_description
1 polymer ?
#
loop_
_entity_poly.entity_id
_entity_poly.type
_entity_poly.pdbx_seq_one_letter_code
_entity_poly.pdbx_strand_id
1 'polypeptide(L)'
;MLPGSWQWTCAGSEEDSGLGGTCVNVGCIPKKLMHQAALLGQALTDSRKFGWECSQQVKHNWETMTEAIQKHVGSLNRSYQRALREKAVAYVNSYGEFVEHHKIKATNGKGQETYYTAAKFVIATGERPRYLGIQGDKEYCITSDDLFSLPYCPGATLVVGGSSVALECAGFLAGLGLEVTVMVSSQLLQGFDQEMAEKVASSMQQLGVRFLRKFVPVEVQQLEKGSPGKLKVVAKSTEGTEMIEGLYNTVLLAIGRDSCTKKIGLEKIGVKVNEKTGKIPVNDVEQSSVPYVYAVGDVVEGQPELMPVAVQAGRLLARRLFGGRLEKCDYINAPTVVFTPLEYGCCGYAEEKAVEVYRKENLEVYHTLFWPLEWTVACRDSNTCYAKIIYSKFDNDRVIGFHVLGPKAGEITQGFAAAMKCGLTKQLLDDTIGIHPTCAQVFTTLEITKSSGLDATQKGC
;
A
#
# COMPACT_ATOMS: atom_id res chain seq x y z
N MET A 1 -40.36 15.56 6.36
CA MET A 1 -39.47 15.49 7.55
C MET A 1 -39.17 14.03 7.85
N LEU A 2 -37.99 13.56 7.51
CA LEU A 2 -37.34 12.40 8.12
C LEU A 2 -35.85 12.74 8.20
N PRO A 3 -35.32 13.15 9.36
CA PRO A 3 -33.88 13.22 9.53
C PRO A 3 -33.41 11.77 9.71
N GLY A 4 -33.02 11.13 8.61
CA GLY A 4 -32.28 9.87 8.68
C GLY A 4 -30.92 10.16 9.31
N SER A 5 -30.80 9.95 10.62
CA SER A 5 -29.52 10.03 11.31
C SER A 5 -28.64 8.87 10.88
N TRP A 6 -27.58 9.15 10.13
CA TRP A 6 -26.54 8.18 9.83
C TRP A 6 -25.73 7.93 11.10
N GLN A 7 -25.77 6.73 11.65
CA GLN A 7 -24.89 6.33 12.76
C GLN A 7 -23.76 5.48 12.22
N TRP A 8 -22.52 5.94 12.42
CA TRP A 8 -21.31 5.17 12.18
C TRP A 8 -20.73 4.71 13.51
N THR A 9 -20.70 3.40 13.72
CA THR A 9 -19.94 2.75 14.81
C THR A 9 -18.65 2.20 14.22
N CYS A 10 -17.51 2.69 14.70
CA CYS A 10 -16.21 2.18 14.27
C CYS A 10 -15.91 0.89 15.04
N ALA A 11 -16.00 -0.28 14.39
CA ALA A 11 -15.44 -1.50 14.95
C ALA A 11 -13.92 -1.51 14.70
N GLY A 12 -13.18 -0.80 15.55
CA GLY A 12 -11.74 -0.93 15.71
C GLY A 12 -11.46 -1.22 17.19
N SER A 13 -10.69 -2.26 17.47
CA SER A 13 -10.26 -2.62 18.82
C SER A 13 -9.32 -1.56 19.42
N GLU A 14 -9.66 -1.11 20.63
CA GLU A 14 -8.88 -0.54 21.74
C GLU A 14 -7.59 0.27 21.46
N GLU A 15 -7.61 1.53 21.98
CA GLU A 15 -6.50 2.35 22.50
C GLU A 15 -5.27 2.48 21.56
N ASP A 16 -5.22 3.38 20.56
CA ASP A 16 -4.69 4.75 20.74
C ASP A 16 -4.80 5.61 19.46
N SER A 17 -5.51 5.16 18.42
CA SER A 17 -5.58 5.87 17.13
C SER A 17 -6.89 6.66 16.92
N GLY A 18 -6.78 7.86 16.35
CA GLY A 18 -7.93 8.75 16.11
C GLY A 18 -8.82 8.31 14.92
N LEU A 19 -9.95 9.01 14.74
CA LEU A 19 -10.87 8.78 13.61
C LEU A 19 -10.18 8.95 12.25
N GLY A 20 -10.36 8.01 11.33
CA GLY A 20 -9.82 8.10 9.96
C GLY A 20 -9.39 6.76 9.36
N GLY A 21 -9.32 5.70 10.19
CA GLY A 21 -8.95 4.35 9.76
C GLY A 21 -7.44 4.18 9.51
N THR A 22 -7.07 3.03 8.94
CA THR A 22 -5.67 2.64 8.73
C THR A 22 -4.90 3.66 7.91
N CYS A 23 -5.42 4.09 6.76
CA CYS A 23 -4.69 4.96 5.83
C CYS A 23 -4.29 6.31 6.45
N VAL A 24 -5.13 6.87 7.33
CA VAL A 24 -4.88 8.17 7.98
C VAL A 24 -3.88 8.04 9.13
N ASN A 25 -4.03 7.04 9.99
CA ASN A 25 -3.27 6.96 11.24
C ASN A 25 -1.98 6.15 11.11
N VAL A 26 -2.01 5.03 10.38
CA VAL A 26 -0.96 4.00 10.39
C VAL A 26 -0.73 3.39 9.00
N GLY A 27 -0.97 4.18 7.96
CA GLY A 27 -0.95 3.71 6.58
C GLY A 27 -0.46 4.79 5.62
N CYS A 28 -1.22 5.05 4.55
CA CYS A 28 -0.78 5.88 3.44
C CYS A 28 -0.21 7.25 3.84
N ILE A 29 -0.84 7.96 4.79
CA ILE A 29 -0.44 9.31 5.19
C ILE A 29 0.94 9.32 5.86
N PRO A 30 1.14 8.68 7.03
CA PRO A 30 2.46 8.67 7.66
C PRO A 30 3.51 7.95 6.80
N LYS A 31 3.14 6.88 6.08
CA LYS A 31 4.03 6.21 5.12
C LYS A 31 4.59 7.17 4.09
N LYS A 32 3.74 7.93 3.40
CA LYS A 32 4.18 8.85 2.33
C LYS A 32 4.98 10.03 2.91
N LEU A 33 4.67 10.48 4.13
CA LEU A 33 5.41 11.54 4.80
C LEU A 33 6.83 11.08 5.22
N MET A 34 6.98 9.85 5.73
CA MET A 34 8.30 9.28 6.03
C MET A 34 9.09 8.97 4.74
N HIS A 35 8.42 8.50 3.69
CA HIS A 35 9.03 8.38 2.36
C HIS A 35 9.53 9.73 1.84
N GLN A 36 8.74 10.80 1.97
CA GLN A 36 9.17 12.15 1.60
C GLN A 36 10.40 12.60 2.41
N ALA A 37 10.51 12.27 3.70
CA ALA A 37 11.69 12.58 4.50
C ALA A 37 12.94 11.88 3.96
N ALA A 38 12.83 10.61 3.54
CA ALA A 38 13.90 9.89 2.87
C ALA A 38 14.29 10.53 1.52
N LEU A 39 13.30 10.90 0.70
CA LEU A 39 13.55 11.61 -0.57
C LEU A 39 14.25 12.96 -0.36
N LEU A 40 13.92 13.69 0.72
CA LEU A 40 14.59 14.94 1.07
C LEU A 40 16.04 14.72 1.47
N GLY A 41 16.35 13.64 2.20
CA GLY A 41 17.72 13.25 2.52
C GLY A 41 18.56 13.05 1.26
N GLN A 42 17.99 12.37 0.25
CA GLN A 42 18.65 12.25 -1.04
C GLN A 42 18.74 13.61 -1.79
N ALA A 43 17.71 14.45 -1.75
CA ALA A 43 17.74 15.76 -2.41
C ALA A 43 18.85 16.67 -1.85
N LEU A 44 19.17 16.56 -0.56
CA LEU A 44 20.32 17.26 0.07
C LEU A 44 21.68 16.76 -0.44
N THR A 45 21.77 15.47 -0.81
CA THR A 45 22.98 14.93 -1.46
C THR A 45 23.12 15.49 -2.87
N ASP A 46 22.03 15.46 -3.63
CA ASP A 46 22.01 15.94 -5.02
C ASP A 46 22.28 17.45 -5.10
N SER A 47 21.74 18.25 -4.17
CA SER A 47 21.83 19.72 -4.21
C SER A 47 23.27 20.23 -4.31
N ARG A 48 24.24 19.51 -3.72
CA ARG A 48 25.67 19.86 -3.79
C ARG A 48 26.20 19.87 -5.21
N LYS A 49 25.72 18.94 -6.06
CA LYS A 49 26.09 18.89 -7.48
C LYS A 49 25.45 20.00 -8.30
N PHE A 50 24.33 20.54 -7.82
CA PHE A 50 23.67 21.72 -8.37
C PHE A 50 24.19 23.05 -7.81
N GLY A 51 25.29 23.04 -7.04
CA GLY A 51 25.95 24.25 -6.56
C GLY A 51 25.53 24.75 -5.18
N TRP A 52 24.72 23.98 -4.43
CA TRP A 52 24.38 24.34 -3.06
C TRP A 52 25.49 23.98 -2.09
N GLU A 53 25.97 24.96 -1.32
CA GLU A 53 26.98 24.75 -0.29
C GLU A 53 26.33 24.37 1.04
N CYS A 54 26.49 23.10 1.44
CA CYS A 54 26.07 22.61 2.76
C CYS A 54 27.30 22.31 3.60
N SER A 55 27.65 23.22 4.52
CA SER A 55 28.89 23.19 5.30
C SER A 55 28.94 22.12 6.40
N GLN A 56 27.82 21.46 6.73
CA GLN A 56 27.73 20.46 7.78
C GLN A 56 27.14 19.13 7.28
N GLN A 57 27.56 18.03 7.91
CA GLN A 57 26.92 16.74 7.73
C GLN A 57 25.52 16.78 8.34
N VAL A 58 24.49 16.72 7.50
CA VAL A 58 23.10 16.73 7.94
C VAL A 58 22.76 15.38 8.58
N LYS A 59 22.31 15.41 9.83
CA LYS A 59 21.80 14.23 10.54
C LYS A 59 20.28 14.27 10.56
N HIS A 60 19.65 13.10 10.39
CA HIS A 60 18.21 12.96 10.56
C HIS A 60 17.85 12.78 12.05
N ASN A 61 16.77 13.42 12.50
CA ASN A 61 16.21 13.24 13.84
C ASN A 61 14.83 12.57 13.74
N TRP A 62 14.73 11.34 14.25
CA TRP A 62 13.51 10.53 14.20
C TRP A 62 12.34 11.17 14.96
N GLU A 63 12.58 11.63 16.20
CA GLU A 63 11.55 12.20 17.06
C GLU A 63 10.93 13.47 16.46
N THR A 64 11.77 14.36 15.92
CA THR A 64 11.30 15.57 15.22
C THR A 64 10.40 15.22 14.03
N MET A 65 10.75 14.18 13.27
CA MET A 65 9.93 13.71 12.15
C MET A 65 8.61 13.11 12.64
N THR A 66 8.63 12.19 13.60
CA THR A 66 7.43 11.52 14.10
C THR A 66 6.48 12.50 14.79
N GLU A 67 6.98 13.44 15.60
CA GLU A 67 6.18 14.50 16.22
C GLU A 67 5.43 15.34 15.17
N ALA A 68 6.13 15.79 14.12
CA ALA A 68 5.53 16.58 13.05
C ALA A 68 4.46 15.80 12.29
N ILE A 69 4.71 14.52 11.98
CA ILE A 69 3.76 13.62 11.32
C ILE A 69 2.54 13.37 12.20
N GLN A 70 2.73 13.04 13.48
CA GLN A 70 1.62 12.79 14.42
C GLN A 70 0.76 14.04 14.65
N LYS A 71 1.37 15.22 14.69
CA LYS A 71 0.63 16.50 14.72
C LYS A 71 -0.28 16.65 13.49
N HIS A 72 0.20 16.28 12.31
CA HIS A 72 -0.59 16.31 11.08
C HIS A 72 -1.74 15.29 11.12
N VAL A 73 -1.45 14.04 11.51
CA VAL A 73 -2.46 12.97 11.69
C VAL A 73 -3.56 13.43 12.65
N GLY A 74 -3.19 13.98 13.82
CA GLY A 74 -4.14 14.53 14.79
C GLY A 74 -5.02 15.65 14.21
N SER A 75 -4.49 16.48 13.30
CA SER A 75 -5.27 17.48 12.57
C SER A 75 -6.31 16.85 11.65
N LEU A 76 -5.94 15.79 10.93
CA LEU A 76 -6.85 15.03 10.07
C LEU A 76 -7.96 14.37 10.89
N ASN A 77 -7.65 13.77 12.04
CA ASN A 77 -8.66 13.16 12.90
C ASN A 77 -9.74 14.17 13.31
N ARG A 78 -9.32 15.36 13.78
CA ARG A 78 -10.25 16.46 14.13
C ARG A 78 -11.03 16.95 12.93
N SER A 79 -10.41 17.00 11.75
CA SER A 79 -11.06 17.40 10.50
C SER A 79 -12.18 16.43 10.12
N TYR A 80 -11.93 15.13 10.17
CA TYR A 80 -12.97 14.11 9.91
C TYR A 80 -14.13 14.22 10.89
N GLN A 81 -13.85 14.37 12.19
CA GLN A 81 -14.89 14.51 13.20
C GLN A 81 -15.77 15.74 12.95
N ARG A 82 -15.16 16.87 12.58
CA ARG A 82 -15.89 18.09 12.19
C ARG A 82 -16.72 17.87 10.93
N ALA A 83 -16.17 17.24 9.90
CA ALA A 83 -16.88 16.99 8.64
C ALA A 83 -18.10 16.07 8.83
N LEU A 84 -18.02 15.07 9.72
CA LEU A 84 -19.17 14.23 10.09
C LEU A 84 -20.27 15.08 10.77
N ARG A 85 -19.87 15.91 11.74
CA ARG A 85 -20.81 16.80 12.45
C ARG A 85 -21.50 17.80 11.52
N GLU A 86 -20.76 18.43 10.62
CA GLU A 86 -21.29 19.38 9.63
C GLU A 86 -22.32 18.74 8.68
N LYS A 87 -22.18 17.43 8.42
CA LYS A 87 -23.11 16.64 7.62
C LYS A 87 -24.20 15.95 8.45
N ALA A 88 -24.33 16.30 9.74
CA ALA A 88 -25.26 15.68 10.67
C ALA A 88 -25.15 14.15 10.74
N VAL A 89 -23.94 13.62 10.57
CA VAL A 89 -23.63 12.20 10.75
C VAL A 89 -23.26 11.97 12.21
N ALA A 90 -24.00 11.10 12.88
CA ALA A 90 -23.72 10.70 14.25
C ALA A 90 -22.47 9.82 14.29
N TYR A 91 -21.47 10.28 15.04
CA TYR A 91 -20.24 9.55 15.29
C TYR A 91 -20.26 8.97 16.70
N VAL A 92 -20.15 7.64 16.78
CA VAL A 92 -20.10 6.90 18.04
C VAL A 92 -18.74 6.20 18.13
N ASN A 93 -17.89 6.66 19.05
CA ASN A 93 -16.59 6.03 19.31
C ASN A 93 -16.79 4.78 20.18
N SER A 94 -17.22 3.69 19.56
CA SER A 94 -17.54 2.43 20.23
C SER A 94 -17.41 1.27 19.25
N TYR A 95 -16.99 0.12 19.78
CA TYR A 95 -16.88 -1.11 19.03
C TYR A 95 -18.26 -1.68 18.73
N GLY A 96 -18.57 -1.88 17.45
CA GLY A 96 -19.87 -2.38 16.99
C GLY A 96 -19.88 -3.91 16.82
N GLU A 97 -20.86 -4.56 17.42
CA GLU A 97 -21.11 -6.01 17.34
C GLU A 97 -22.58 -6.26 17.03
N PHE A 98 -22.89 -7.00 15.97
CA PHE A 98 -24.25 -7.44 15.70
C PHE A 98 -24.73 -8.37 16.81
N VAL A 99 -25.97 -8.17 17.24
CA VAL A 99 -26.61 -9.00 18.27
C VAL A 99 -27.84 -9.74 17.74
N GLU A 100 -28.54 -9.14 16.79
CA GLU A 100 -29.66 -9.74 16.06
C GLU A 100 -29.90 -8.96 14.75
N HIS A 101 -30.89 -9.39 13.97
CA HIS A 101 -31.24 -8.71 12.73
C HIS A 101 -31.60 -7.25 12.98
N HIS A 102 -31.08 -6.36 12.13
CA HIS A 102 -31.27 -4.91 12.23
C HIS A 102 -30.82 -4.23 13.53
N LYS A 103 -30.02 -4.89 14.39
CA LYS A 103 -29.59 -4.34 15.67
C LYS A 103 -28.11 -4.59 15.97
N ILE A 104 -27.43 -3.55 16.41
CA ILE A 104 -26.01 -3.57 16.78
C ILE A 104 -25.84 -3.10 18.22
N LYS A 105 -24.94 -3.76 18.94
CA LYS A 105 -24.43 -3.35 20.24
C LYS A 105 -23.15 -2.56 20.03
N ALA A 106 -23.05 -1.41 20.67
CA ALA A 106 -21.90 -0.54 20.63
C ALA A 106 -21.29 -0.44 22.04
N THR A 107 -20.06 -0.91 22.20
CA THR A 107 -19.34 -0.88 23.48
C THR A 107 -18.28 0.21 23.44
N ASN A 108 -18.37 1.20 24.34
CA ASN A 108 -17.39 2.30 24.39
C ASN A 108 -16.11 1.89 25.16
N GLY A 109 -15.08 2.75 25.15
CA GLY A 109 -13.82 2.49 25.85
C GLY A 109 -13.91 2.38 27.38
N LYS A 110 -15.09 2.62 27.97
CA LYS A 110 -15.36 2.38 29.40
C LYS A 110 -16.16 1.09 29.63
N GLY A 111 -16.36 0.29 28.59
CA GLY A 111 -17.18 -0.93 28.64
C GLY A 111 -18.69 -0.68 28.68
N GLN A 112 -19.17 0.55 28.52
CA GLN A 112 -20.60 0.83 28.51
C GLN A 112 -21.21 0.41 27.17
N GLU A 113 -22.30 -0.35 27.24
CA GLU A 113 -23.01 -0.85 26.07
C GLU A 113 -24.20 0.05 25.72
N THR A 114 -24.38 0.32 24.43
CA THR A 114 -25.56 0.99 23.88
C THR A 114 -26.04 0.24 22.66
N TYR A 115 -27.36 0.13 22.48
CA TYR A 115 -27.95 -0.62 21.37
C TYR A 115 -28.57 0.33 20.34
N TYR A 116 -28.35 0.04 19.07
CA TYR A 116 -28.87 0.81 17.95
C TYR A 116 -29.55 -0.10 16.94
N THR A 117 -30.55 0.44 16.22
CA THR A 117 -31.22 -0.24 15.12
C THR A 117 -31.06 0.53 13.82
N ALA A 118 -30.90 -0.16 12.69
CA ALA A 118 -30.80 0.48 11.38
C ALA A 118 -31.46 -0.34 10.28
N ALA A 119 -32.00 0.34 9.27
CA ALA A 119 -32.60 -0.31 8.10
C ALA A 119 -31.57 -0.97 7.17
N LYS A 120 -30.34 -0.43 7.11
CA LYS A 120 -29.23 -0.95 6.29
C LYS A 120 -27.92 -0.81 7.06
N PHE A 121 -26.99 -1.73 6.84
CA PHE A 121 -25.65 -1.70 7.43
C PHE A 121 -24.57 -1.77 6.35
N VAL A 122 -23.45 -1.09 6.59
CA VAL A 122 -22.25 -1.17 5.75
C VAL A 122 -21.09 -1.59 6.64
N ILE A 123 -20.49 -2.74 6.36
CA ILE A 123 -19.31 -3.25 7.04
C ILE A 123 -18.08 -2.65 6.35
N ALA A 124 -17.30 -1.86 7.10
CA ALA A 124 -16.10 -1.18 6.62
C ALA A 124 -15.00 -1.24 7.70
N THR A 125 -14.82 -2.41 8.32
CA THR A 125 -13.97 -2.60 9.51
C THR A 125 -12.49 -2.77 9.18
N GLY A 126 -12.13 -2.88 7.90
CA GLY A 126 -10.75 -3.01 7.44
C GLY A 126 -10.06 -4.25 8.00
N GLU A 127 -8.75 -4.13 8.20
CA GLU A 127 -7.88 -5.23 8.61
C GLU A 127 -6.84 -4.77 9.64
N ARG A 128 -6.18 -5.72 10.30
CA ARG A 128 -5.05 -5.48 11.21
C ARG A 128 -3.82 -6.30 10.82
N PRO A 129 -2.59 -5.86 11.16
CA PRO A 129 -1.37 -6.61 10.88
C PRO A 129 -1.41 -8.04 11.46
N ARG A 130 -0.85 -8.98 10.70
CA ARG A 130 -0.70 -10.38 11.11
C ARG A 130 0.64 -10.61 11.82
N TYR A 131 0.63 -11.49 12.82
CA TYR A 131 1.83 -12.01 13.51
C TYR A 131 2.14 -13.45 13.07
N LEU A 132 3.39 -13.90 13.28
CA LEU A 132 3.89 -15.19 12.80
C LEU A 132 3.37 -16.38 13.62
N GLY A 133 2.99 -16.16 14.88
CA GLY A 133 2.65 -17.21 15.82
C GLY A 133 3.88 -17.95 16.36
N ILE A 134 5.04 -17.30 16.38
CA ILE A 134 6.30 -17.83 16.92
C ILE A 134 6.58 -17.21 18.28
N GLN A 135 7.50 -17.82 19.04
CA GLN A 135 7.91 -17.27 20.33
C GLN A 135 8.56 -15.87 20.15
N GLY A 136 8.05 -14.91 20.93
CA GLY A 136 8.59 -13.56 21.02
C GLY A 136 8.11 -12.58 19.94
N ASP A 137 7.27 -13.00 19.00
CA ASP A 137 6.83 -12.11 17.92
C ASP A 137 5.92 -10.97 18.41
N LYS A 138 4.92 -11.29 19.23
CA LYS A 138 4.01 -10.30 19.81
C LYS A 138 4.63 -9.49 20.93
N GLU A 139 5.57 -10.07 21.66
CA GLU A 139 6.21 -9.43 22.82
C GLU A 139 7.30 -8.45 22.41
N TYR A 140 8.03 -8.73 21.32
CA TYR A 140 9.25 -7.99 20.97
C TYR A 140 9.24 -7.37 19.57
N CYS A 141 8.40 -7.85 18.64
CA CYS A 141 8.31 -7.24 17.31
C CYS A 141 7.24 -6.16 17.26
N ILE A 142 7.40 -5.27 16.29
CA ILE A 142 6.44 -4.23 15.95
C ILE A 142 5.81 -4.51 14.60
N THR A 143 4.74 -3.79 14.29
CA THR A 143 4.07 -3.78 12.99
C THR A 143 4.04 -2.38 12.41
N SER A 144 3.42 -2.21 11.24
CA SER A 144 3.15 -0.88 10.71
C SER A 144 2.30 -0.02 11.64
N ASP A 145 1.44 -0.65 12.46
CA ASP A 145 0.57 0.07 13.39
C ASP A 145 1.38 0.82 14.46
N ASP A 146 2.55 0.29 14.83
CA ASP A 146 3.41 0.87 15.87
C ASP A 146 4.49 1.79 15.29
N LEU A 147 5.04 1.45 14.12
CA LEU A 147 6.21 2.11 13.54
C LEU A 147 6.02 3.63 13.37
N PHE A 148 4.84 4.05 12.93
CA PHE A 148 4.60 5.46 12.57
C PHE A 148 4.50 6.40 13.78
N SER A 149 4.33 5.84 14.98
CA SER A 149 4.29 6.56 16.25
C SER A 149 5.38 6.10 17.21
N LEU A 150 6.39 5.37 16.72
CA LEU A 150 7.45 4.83 17.58
C LEU A 150 8.21 5.99 18.27
N PRO A 151 8.30 6.01 19.61
CA PRO A 151 8.81 7.16 20.35
C PRO A 151 10.35 7.26 20.35
N TYR A 152 11.04 6.32 19.70
CA TYR A 152 12.49 6.26 19.59
C TYR A 152 12.88 5.81 18.18
N CYS A 153 14.12 6.11 17.78
CA CYS A 153 14.66 5.67 16.50
C CYS A 153 14.76 4.13 16.44
N PRO A 154 14.25 3.46 15.38
CA PRO A 154 14.27 2.00 15.28
C PRO A 154 15.67 1.34 15.33
N GLY A 155 16.73 2.08 14.99
CA GLY A 155 18.09 1.54 14.88
C GLY A 155 18.22 0.50 13.76
N ALA A 156 19.12 -0.46 13.92
CA ALA A 156 19.28 -1.57 12.96
C ALA A 156 17.99 -2.41 12.91
N THR A 157 17.33 -2.45 11.75
CA THR A 157 15.97 -2.97 11.62
C THR A 157 15.89 -4.17 10.68
N LEU A 158 15.31 -5.27 11.17
CA LEU A 158 14.86 -6.37 10.33
C LEU A 158 13.40 -6.14 9.92
N VAL A 159 13.12 -6.11 8.62
CA VAL A 159 11.76 -6.10 8.08
C VAL A 159 11.43 -7.49 7.56
N VAL A 160 10.41 -8.14 8.12
CA VAL A 160 9.98 -9.48 7.74
C VAL A 160 8.76 -9.35 6.83
N GLY A 161 8.89 -9.77 5.57
CA GLY A 161 7.83 -9.74 4.57
C GLY A 161 8.31 -9.21 3.22
N GLY A 162 7.60 -9.62 2.15
CA GLY A 162 7.83 -9.15 0.77
C GLY A 162 6.73 -8.25 0.23
N SER A 163 5.82 -7.75 1.08
CA SER A 163 4.69 -6.92 0.68
C SER A 163 5.11 -5.48 0.31
N SER A 164 4.19 -4.71 -0.27
CA SER A 164 4.41 -3.27 -0.52
C SER A 164 4.75 -2.52 0.78
N VAL A 165 4.01 -2.78 1.86
CA VAL A 165 4.29 -2.20 3.19
C VAL A 165 5.71 -2.53 3.65
N ALA A 166 6.15 -3.79 3.49
CA ALA A 166 7.49 -4.21 3.89
C ALA A 166 8.58 -3.41 3.13
N LEU A 167 8.45 -3.32 1.79
CA LEU A 167 9.45 -2.65 0.96
C LEU A 167 9.43 -1.12 1.11
N GLU A 168 8.26 -0.51 1.28
CA GLU A 168 8.13 0.91 1.55
C GLU A 168 8.78 1.29 2.89
N CYS A 169 8.48 0.53 3.96
CA CYS A 169 9.08 0.74 5.27
C CYS A 169 10.58 0.52 5.26
N ALA A 170 11.06 -0.59 4.68
CA ALA A 170 12.49 -0.83 4.54
C ALA A 170 13.19 0.28 3.74
N GLY A 171 12.53 0.75 2.68
CA GLY A 171 13.02 1.80 1.81
C GLY A 171 13.22 3.14 2.52
N PHE A 172 12.18 3.65 3.18
CA PHE A 172 12.34 4.93 3.88
C PHE A 172 13.27 4.81 5.09
N LEU A 173 13.28 3.69 5.82
CA LEU A 173 14.20 3.50 6.95
C LEU A 173 15.66 3.55 6.48
N ALA A 174 15.98 2.90 5.36
CA ALA A 174 17.31 2.96 4.76
C ALA A 174 17.64 4.37 4.24
N GLY A 175 16.69 5.04 3.58
CA GLY A 175 16.86 6.42 3.10
C GLY A 175 17.02 7.46 4.21
N LEU A 176 16.59 7.15 5.44
CA LEU A 176 16.86 7.93 6.64
C LEU A 176 18.22 7.61 7.29
N GLY A 177 18.99 6.69 6.70
CA GLY A 177 20.34 6.32 7.12
C GLY A 177 20.42 5.14 8.10
N LEU A 178 19.36 4.35 8.25
CA LEU A 178 19.36 3.18 9.14
C LEU A 178 19.87 1.92 8.44
N GLU A 179 20.47 1.01 9.21
CA GLU A 179 20.81 -0.33 8.71
C GLU A 179 19.54 -1.17 8.59
N VAL A 180 19.20 -1.58 7.37
CA VAL A 180 17.97 -2.31 7.09
C VAL A 180 18.27 -3.65 6.42
N THR A 181 17.65 -4.70 6.94
CA THR A 181 17.59 -6.01 6.31
C THR A 181 16.15 -6.39 6.04
N VAL A 182 15.83 -6.85 4.84
CA VAL A 182 14.52 -7.41 4.46
C VAL A 182 14.64 -8.92 4.39
N MET A 183 13.79 -9.64 5.13
CA MET A 183 13.67 -11.09 5.07
C MET A 183 12.38 -11.49 4.35
N VAL A 184 12.52 -12.28 3.29
CA VAL A 184 11.39 -12.71 2.46
C VAL A 184 11.40 -14.22 2.30
N SER A 185 10.23 -14.85 2.48
CA SER A 185 10.06 -16.30 2.40
C SER A 185 9.98 -16.81 0.95
N SER A 186 9.42 -16.02 0.04
CA SER A 186 9.11 -16.47 -1.33
C SER A 186 9.42 -15.41 -2.39
N GLN A 187 8.41 -14.64 -2.81
CA GLN A 187 8.47 -13.61 -3.84
C GLN A 187 8.24 -12.23 -3.24
N LEU A 188 8.77 -11.21 -3.92
CA LEU A 188 8.52 -9.80 -3.60
C LEU A 188 7.28 -9.32 -4.35
N LEU A 189 6.52 -8.44 -3.69
CA LEU A 189 5.30 -7.83 -4.22
C LEU A 189 4.39 -8.86 -4.89
N GLN A 190 4.05 -9.94 -4.17
CA GLN A 190 3.17 -10.98 -4.70
C GLN A 190 1.87 -10.36 -5.23
N GLY A 191 1.50 -10.70 -6.47
CA GLY A 191 0.35 -10.15 -7.17
C GLY A 191 0.65 -8.92 -8.05
N PHE A 192 1.84 -8.33 -7.91
CA PHE A 192 2.37 -7.36 -8.86
C PHE A 192 3.24 -8.07 -9.91
N ASP A 193 3.50 -7.34 -10.99
CA ASP A 193 4.44 -7.73 -12.03
C ASP A 193 5.84 -8.04 -11.46
N GLN A 194 6.26 -9.30 -11.59
CA GLN A 194 7.48 -9.80 -10.96
C GLN A 194 8.76 -9.20 -11.55
N GLU A 195 8.78 -8.79 -12.83
CA GLU A 195 9.93 -8.07 -13.39
C GLU A 195 10.08 -6.70 -12.71
N MET A 196 8.97 -5.99 -12.51
CA MET A 196 8.98 -4.71 -11.80
C MET A 196 9.40 -4.89 -10.34
N ALA A 197 8.92 -5.94 -9.67
CA ALA A 197 9.27 -6.25 -8.28
C ALA A 197 10.76 -6.51 -8.09
N GLU A 198 11.40 -7.26 -8.99
CA GLU A 198 12.85 -7.51 -8.93
C GLU A 198 13.66 -6.25 -9.22
N LYS A 199 13.23 -5.39 -10.16
CA LYS A 199 13.88 -4.09 -10.38
C LYS A 199 13.78 -3.16 -9.17
N VAL A 200 12.64 -3.15 -8.47
CA VAL A 200 12.48 -2.46 -7.17
C VAL A 200 13.51 -2.98 -6.16
N ALA A 201 13.63 -4.30 -6.02
CA ALA A 201 14.58 -4.92 -5.10
C ALA A 201 16.03 -4.56 -5.42
N SER A 202 16.43 -4.63 -6.70
CA SER A 202 17.76 -4.24 -7.15
C SER A 202 18.08 -2.79 -6.82
N SER A 203 17.12 -1.87 -7.02
CA SER A 203 17.30 -0.46 -6.65
C SER A 203 17.47 -0.28 -5.13
N MET A 204 16.72 -1.01 -4.32
CA MET A 204 16.88 -0.97 -2.86
C MET A 204 18.22 -1.55 -2.40
N GLN A 205 18.72 -2.60 -3.06
CA GLN A 205 20.05 -3.17 -2.78
C GLN A 205 21.17 -2.18 -3.08
N GLN A 206 21.06 -1.41 -4.18
CA GLN A 206 22.01 -0.34 -4.50
C GLN A 206 22.04 0.77 -3.42
N LEU A 207 20.92 0.98 -2.73
CA LEU A 207 20.82 1.89 -1.57
C LEU A 207 21.32 1.27 -0.25
N GLY A 208 21.83 0.04 -0.27
CA GLY A 208 22.40 -0.63 0.90
C GLY A 208 21.41 -1.50 1.70
N VAL A 209 20.17 -1.70 1.22
CA VAL A 209 19.24 -2.62 1.86
C VAL A 209 19.69 -4.06 1.63
N ARG A 210 19.88 -4.82 2.72
CA ARG A 210 20.24 -6.25 2.65
C ARG A 210 18.99 -7.09 2.45
N PHE A 211 19.05 -8.13 1.62
CA PHE A 211 17.93 -9.06 1.42
C PHE A 211 18.33 -10.49 1.84
N LEU A 212 17.58 -11.05 2.79
CA LEU A 212 17.62 -12.46 3.19
C LEU A 212 16.45 -13.18 2.51
N ARG A 213 16.71 -13.76 1.34
CA ARG A 213 15.69 -14.45 0.54
C ARG A 213 15.58 -15.91 0.97
N LYS A 214 14.35 -16.45 0.91
CA LYS A 214 14.03 -17.84 1.26
C LYS A 214 14.26 -18.16 2.74
N PHE A 215 13.99 -17.20 3.63
CA PHE A 215 14.05 -17.39 5.08
C PHE A 215 12.75 -16.97 5.76
N VAL A 216 12.44 -17.63 6.88
CA VAL A 216 11.33 -17.27 7.78
C VAL A 216 11.83 -17.27 9.22
N PRO A 217 11.50 -16.25 10.04
CA PRO A 217 11.81 -16.29 11.46
C PRO A 217 11.11 -17.45 12.17
N VAL A 218 11.80 -18.11 13.09
CA VAL A 218 11.23 -19.16 13.94
C VAL A 218 11.24 -18.79 15.42
N GLU A 219 12.08 -17.83 15.81
CA GLU A 219 12.16 -17.35 17.19
C GLU A 219 12.71 -15.91 17.24
N VAL A 220 12.18 -15.10 18.15
CA VAL A 220 12.71 -13.77 18.50
C VAL A 220 12.98 -13.72 20.00
N GLN A 221 14.23 -13.44 20.37
CA GLN A 221 14.67 -13.36 21.77
C GLN A 221 15.14 -11.94 22.09
N GLN A 222 14.75 -11.42 23.25
CA GLN A 222 15.29 -10.16 23.77
C GLN A 222 16.62 -10.41 24.48
N LEU A 223 17.69 -9.76 24.01
CA LEU A 223 19.00 -9.79 24.65
C LEU A 223 19.19 -8.63 25.62
N GLU A 224 18.75 -7.43 25.24
CA GLU A 224 18.86 -6.21 26.04
C GLU A 224 17.56 -5.40 25.94
N LYS A 225 17.05 -4.93 27.08
CA LYS A 225 15.91 -4.00 27.13
C LYS A 225 16.40 -2.58 26.83
N GLY A 226 15.61 -1.80 26.11
CA GLY A 226 15.94 -0.40 25.81
C GLY A 226 15.06 0.22 24.74
N SER A 227 15.36 1.47 24.40
CA SER A 227 14.68 2.27 23.38
C SER A 227 15.73 2.89 22.43
N PRO A 228 16.22 2.15 21.43
CA PRO A 228 15.86 0.76 21.13
C PRO A 228 16.63 -0.27 21.95
N GLY A 229 16.04 -1.45 22.13
CA GLY A 229 16.68 -2.61 22.76
C GLY A 229 17.56 -3.38 21.78
N LYS A 230 17.85 -4.65 22.12
CA LYS A 230 18.59 -5.57 21.25
C LYS A 230 17.87 -6.92 21.20
N LEU A 231 17.58 -7.36 20.00
CA LEU A 231 16.84 -8.58 19.68
C LEU A 231 17.73 -9.53 18.88
N LYS A 232 17.65 -10.82 19.20
CA LYS A 232 18.20 -11.91 18.40
C LYS A 232 17.06 -12.57 17.64
N VAL A 233 17.21 -12.69 16.33
CA VAL A 233 16.27 -13.38 15.46
C VAL A 233 16.92 -14.65 14.95
N VAL A 234 16.26 -15.78 15.15
CA VAL A 234 16.63 -17.06 14.55
C VAL A 234 15.69 -17.32 13.38
N ALA A 235 16.24 -17.59 12.21
CA ALA A 235 15.46 -17.85 11.00
C ALA A 235 15.90 -19.14 10.32
N LYS A 236 14.93 -19.80 9.68
CA LYS A 236 15.12 -21.05 8.96
C LYS A 236 14.93 -20.83 7.46
N SER A 237 15.76 -21.50 6.66
CA SER A 237 15.58 -21.53 5.21
C SER A 237 14.28 -22.24 4.83
N THR A 238 13.57 -21.73 3.82
CA THR A 238 12.38 -22.38 3.24
C THR A 238 12.72 -23.52 2.29
N GLU A 239 14.00 -23.66 1.92
CA GLU A 239 14.47 -24.64 0.92
C GLU A 239 15.34 -25.75 1.52
N GLY A 240 15.64 -25.69 2.83
CA GLY A 240 16.49 -26.68 3.47
C GLY A 240 16.49 -26.62 5.00
N THR A 241 17.57 -27.13 5.60
CA THR A 241 17.76 -27.18 7.06
C THR A 241 18.66 -26.05 7.58
N GLU A 242 19.11 -25.15 6.72
CA GLU A 242 19.94 -24.02 7.11
C GLU A 242 19.21 -23.11 8.10
N MET A 243 19.94 -22.70 9.12
CA MET A 243 19.50 -21.80 10.18
C MET A 243 20.48 -20.63 10.24
N ILE A 244 19.95 -19.42 10.33
CA ILE A 244 20.76 -18.21 10.50
C ILE A 244 20.30 -17.44 11.73
N GLU A 245 21.23 -16.68 12.29
CA GLU A 245 20.96 -15.78 13.41
C GLU A 245 21.33 -14.35 13.02
N GLY A 246 20.51 -13.39 13.43
CA GLY A 246 20.75 -11.97 13.22
C GLY A 246 20.46 -11.16 14.48
N LEU A 247 21.22 -10.08 14.67
CA LEU A 247 21.02 -9.14 15.77
C LEU A 247 20.45 -7.83 15.23
N TYR A 248 19.37 -7.37 15.84
CA TYR A 248 18.65 -6.16 15.41
C TYR A 248 18.21 -5.36 16.63
N ASN A 249 18.01 -4.07 16.44
CA ASN A 249 17.37 -3.21 17.43
C ASN A 249 15.85 -3.34 17.39
N THR A 250 15.30 -3.41 16.17
CA THR A 250 13.86 -3.49 15.91
C THR A 250 13.56 -4.58 14.89
N VAL A 251 12.47 -5.32 15.07
CA VAL A 251 11.93 -6.28 14.10
C VAL A 251 10.54 -5.83 13.70
N LEU A 252 10.36 -5.46 12.43
CA LEU A 252 9.10 -5.05 11.83
C LEU A 252 8.46 -6.22 11.08
N LEU A 253 7.28 -6.64 11.52
CA LEU A 253 6.47 -7.67 10.84
C LEU A 253 5.52 -7.01 9.84
N ALA A 254 5.73 -7.30 8.56
CA ALA A 254 4.92 -6.82 7.43
C ALA A 254 4.49 -8.00 6.54
N ILE A 255 3.99 -9.06 7.17
CA ILE A 255 3.70 -10.38 6.58
C ILE A 255 2.23 -10.57 6.14
N GLY A 256 1.52 -9.47 5.95
CA GLY A 256 0.09 -9.44 5.60
C GLY A 256 -0.79 -8.93 6.72
N ARG A 257 -2.09 -8.90 6.44
CA ARG A 257 -3.13 -8.38 7.33
C ARG A 257 -4.31 -9.36 7.37
N ASP A 258 -5.05 -9.33 8.48
CA ASP A 258 -6.23 -10.15 8.71
C ASP A 258 -7.47 -9.26 8.83
N SER A 259 -8.54 -9.63 8.13
CA SER A 259 -9.78 -8.86 8.10
C SER A 259 -10.49 -8.83 9.46
N CYS A 260 -11.02 -7.67 9.83
CA CYS A 260 -11.74 -7.45 11.09
C CYS A 260 -13.21 -7.90 10.99
N THR A 261 -13.43 -9.17 10.66
CA THR A 261 -14.76 -9.79 10.47
C THR A 261 -15.12 -10.77 11.59
N LYS A 262 -14.14 -11.13 12.41
CA LYS A 262 -14.33 -11.93 13.63
C LYS A 262 -14.78 -11.02 14.78
N LYS A 263 -15.59 -11.55 15.69
CA LYS A 263 -16.07 -10.88 16.91
C LYS A 263 -16.95 -9.63 16.67
N ILE A 264 -17.51 -9.46 15.48
CA ILE A 264 -18.52 -8.42 15.18
C ILE A 264 -19.93 -8.99 15.02
N GLY A 265 -20.17 -10.27 15.35
CA GLY A 265 -21.50 -10.88 15.40
C GLY A 265 -22.14 -11.24 14.05
N LEU A 266 -21.35 -11.40 12.98
CA LEU A 266 -21.84 -11.70 11.63
C LEU A 266 -22.65 -13.01 11.57
N GLU A 267 -22.24 -13.99 12.37
CA GLU A 267 -22.89 -15.29 12.50
C GLU A 267 -24.33 -15.17 13.01
N LYS A 268 -24.62 -14.18 13.87
CA LYS A 268 -25.95 -13.97 14.46
C LYS A 268 -26.98 -13.44 13.46
N ILE A 269 -26.52 -12.89 12.35
CA ILE A 269 -27.35 -12.33 11.28
C ILE A 269 -27.20 -13.08 9.95
N GLY A 270 -26.39 -14.14 9.91
CA GLY A 270 -26.23 -15.00 8.73
C GLY A 270 -25.40 -14.40 7.59
N VAL A 271 -24.50 -13.44 7.87
CA VAL A 271 -23.55 -12.95 6.86
C VAL A 271 -22.47 -14.01 6.64
N LYS A 272 -22.31 -14.47 5.39
CA LYS A 272 -21.27 -15.42 5.00
C LYS A 272 -19.91 -14.74 4.97
N VAL A 273 -18.92 -15.42 5.51
CA VAL A 273 -17.50 -15.03 5.49
C VAL A 273 -16.72 -16.21 4.92
N ASN A 274 -15.70 -15.94 4.12
CA ASN A 274 -14.76 -16.98 3.73
C ASN A 274 -13.89 -17.33 4.94
N GLU A 275 -14.07 -18.52 5.51
CA GLU A 275 -13.35 -18.98 6.72
C GLU A 275 -11.82 -18.98 6.57
N LYS A 276 -11.31 -19.20 5.35
CA LYS A 276 -9.87 -19.25 5.08
C LYS A 276 -9.24 -17.86 5.08
N THR A 277 -9.91 -16.88 4.47
CA THR A 277 -9.36 -15.53 4.26
C THR A 277 -9.89 -14.51 5.28
N GLY A 278 -11.01 -14.81 5.93
CA GLY A 278 -11.75 -13.87 6.77
C GLY A 278 -12.51 -12.80 5.98
N LYS A 279 -12.48 -12.82 4.65
CA LYS A 279 -13.10 -11.80 3.80
C LYS A 279 -14.60 -12.05 3.61
N ILE A 280 -15.35 -11.00 3.30
CA ILE A 280 -16.79 -11.04 3.02
C ILE A 280 -16.98 -11.13 1.49
N PRO A 281 -17.55 -12.23 0.98
CA PRO A 281 -18.00 -12.28 -0.41
C PRO A 281 -19.19 -11.34 -0.62
N VAL A 282 -19.13 -10.54 -1.68
CA VAL A 282 -20.19 -9.62 -2.08
C VAL A 282 -20.49 -9.77 -3.57
N ASN A 283 -21.68 -9.34 -3.98
CA ASN A 283 -21.98 -9.18 -5.40
C ASN A 283 -21.39 -7.86 -5.96
N ASP A 284 -21.63 -7.59 -7.24
CA ASP A 284 -21.09 -6.42 -7.96
C ASP A 284 -21.69 -5.05 -7.55
N VAL A 285 -22.55 -5.03 -6.53
CA VAL A 285 -23.08 -3.81 -5.90
C VAL A 285 -22.77 -3.76 -4.41
N GLU A 286 -21.73 -4.49 -3.97
CA GLU A 286 -21.21 -4.55 -2.60
C GLU A 286 -22.19 -5.14 -1.57
N GLN A 287 -23.23 -5.86 -2.00
CA GLN A 287 -24.20 -6.52 -1.11
C GLN A 287 -23.68 -7.90 -0.68
N SER A 288 -23.76 -8.18 0.61
CA SER A 288 -23.39 -9.48 1.19
C SER A 288 -24.47 -10.56 0.96
N SER A 289 -24.32 -11.73 1.59
CA SER A 289 -25.38 -12.76 1.61
C SER A 289 -26.67 -12.33 2.30
N VAL A 290 -26.67 -11.23 3.06
CA VAL A 290 -27.82 -10.68 3.75
C VAL A 290 -28.27 -9.37 3.05
N PRO A 291 -29.52 -9.26 2.57
CA PRO A 291 -29.94 -8.17 1.66
C PRO A 291 -29.78 -6.73 2.19
N TYR A 292 -29.86 -6.54 3.51
CA TYR A 292 -29.72 -5.23 4.15
C TYR A 292 -28.29 -4.92 4.62
N VAL A 293 -27.34 -5.83 4.39
CA VAL A 293 -25.94 -5.70 4.79
C VAL A 293 -25.03 -5.66 3.58
N TYR A 294 -24.20 -4.62 3.53
CA TYR A 294 -23.21 -4.37 2.49
C TYR A 294 -21.82 -4.40 3.10
N ALA A 295 -20.78 -4.61 2.29
CA ALA A 295 -19.39 -4.53 2.74
C ALA A 295 -18.53 -3.79 1.72
N VAL A 296 -17.63 -2.92 2.20
CA VAL A 296 -16.75 -2.10 1.35
C VAL A 296 -15.33 -2.05 1.89
N GLY A 297 -14.36 -1.82 1.00
CA GLY A 297 -12.94 -1.72 1.34
C GLY A 297 -12.32 -3.08 1.60
N ASP A 298 -11.27 -3.10 2.41
CA ASP A 298 -10.34 -4.24 2.52
C ASP A 298 -11.01 -5.53 3.03
N VAL A 299 -12.17 -5.46 3.70
CA VAL A 299 -12.91 -6.65 4.14
C VAL A 299 -13.54 -7.43 2.99
N VAL A 300 -13.62 -6.86 1.79
CA VAL A 300 -14.28 -7.46 0.63
C VAL A 300 -13.36 -8.48 -0.05
N GLU A 301 -13.90 -9.65 -0.39
CA GLU A 301 -13.15 -10.70 -1.07
C GLU A 301 -12.81 -10.33 -2.54
N GLY A 302 -11.56 -10.57 -2.92
CA GLY A 302 -11.12 -10.49 -4.32
C GLY A 302 -11.01 -9.07 -4.90
N GLN A 303 -11.15 -8.03 -4.07
CA GLN A 303 -11.03 -6.63 -4.50
C GLN A 303 -9.71 -6.01 -4.05
N PRO A 304 -9.17 -5.00 -4.78
CA PRO A 304 -7.97 -4.29 -4.38
C PRO A 304 -8.13 -3.58 -3.02
N GLU A 305 -7.18 -3.83 -2.12
CA GLU A 305 -7.09 -3.25 -0.77
C GLU A 305 -6.48 -1.83 -0.80
N LEU A 306 -7.20 -0.90 -1.43
CA LEU A 306 -6.74 0.46 -1.67
C LEU A 306 -7.73 1.49 -1.15
N MET A 307 -7.24 2.53 -0.48
CA MET A 307 -8.09 3.60 0.07
C MET A 307 -8.98 4.27 -0.99
N PRO A 308 -8.49 4.67 -2.20
CA PRO A 308 -9.35 5.26 -3.22
C PRO A 308 -10.45 4.31 -3.71
N VAL A 309 -10.17 3.00 -3.75
CA VAL A 309 -11.15 1.97 -4.11
C VAL A 309 -12.25 1.88 -3.05
N ALA A 310 -11.86 1.81 -1.76
CA ALA A 310 -12.81 1.80 -0.65
C ALA A 310 -13.71 3.06 -0.63
N VAL A 311 -13.12 4.24 -0.85
CA VAL A 311 -13.86 5.51 -0.93
C VAL A 311 -14.82 5.53 -2.12
N GLN A 312 -14.39 5.08 -3.29
CA GLN A 312 -15.24 5.06 -4.48
C GLN A 312 -16.39 4.06 -4.33
N ALA A 313 -16.11 2.84 -3.84
CA ALA A 313 -17.12 1.83 -3.54
C ALA A 313 -18.17 2.37 -2.56
N GLY A 314 -17.74 2.95 -1.43
CA GLY A 314 -18.65 3.54 -0.44
C GLY A 314 -19.49 4.70 -0.99
N ARG A 315 -18.90 5.58 -1.80
CA ARG A 315 -19.60 6.70 -2.45
C ARG A 315 -20.66 6.22 -3.44
N LEU A 316 -20.29 5.28 -4.31
CA LEU A 316 -21.21 4.74 -5.31
C LEU A 316 -22.32 3.91 -4.66
N LEU A 317 -21.99 3.12 -3.62
CA LEU A 317 -22.98 2.41 -2.82
C LEU A 317 -24.02 3.37 -2.23
N ALA A 318 -23.59 4.44 -1.56
CA ALA A 318 -24.51 5.43 -1.00
C ALA A 318 -25.41 6.07 -2.08
N ARG A 319 -24.84 6.38 -3.26
CA ARG A 319 -25.60 6.91 -4.41
C ARG A 319 -26.64 5.92 -4.91
N ARG A 320 -26.32 4.62 -5.00
CA ARG A 320 -27.29 3.59 -5.40
C ARG A 320 -28.41 3.43 -4.37
N LEU A 321 -28.05 3.34 -3.09
CA LEU A 321 -29.01 3.06 -2.02
C LEU A 321 -29.96 4.22 -1.73
N PHE A 322 -29.54 5.47 -1.94
CA PHE A 322 -30.27 6.66 -1.48
C PHE A 322 -30.40 7.78 -2.53
N GLY A 323 -29.69 7.67 -3.66
CA GLY A 323 -29.68 8.69 -4.72
C GLY A 323 -30.27 8.23 -6.05
N GLY A 324 -30.83 7.02 -6.13
CA GLY A 324 -31.45 6.49 -7.36
C GLY A 324 -30.47 6.26 -8.51
N ARG A 325 -29.19 6.10 -8.21
CA ARG A 325 -28.10 5.89 -9.18
C ARG A 325 -27.86 4.40 -9.45
N LEU A 326 -27.19 4.07 -10.56
CA LEU A 326 -26.94 2.69 -10.99
C LEU A 326 -25.44 2.36 -11.14
N GLU A 327 -24.59 3.38 -11.06
CA GLU A 327 -23.16 3.29 -11.28
C GLU A 327 -22.49 2.34 -10.25
N LYS A 328 -21.65 1.43 -10.74
CA LYS A 328 -20.89 0.45 -9.96
C LYS A 328 -19.42 0.83 -9.88
N CYS A 329 -18.72 0.31 -8.88
CA CYS A 329 -17.27 0.51 -8.77
C CYS A 329 -16.55 -0.36 -9.81
N ASP A 330 -15.58 0.23 -10.52
CA ASP A 330 -14.70 -0.51 -11.43
C ASP A 330 -13.39 -0.81 -10.69
N TYR A 331 -13.14 -2.10 -10.49
CA TYR A 331 -12.03 -2.62 -9.69
C TYR A 331 -10.83 -3.12 -10.52
N ILE A 332 -10.95 -3.24 -11.84
CA ILE A 332 -9.90 -3.84 -12.69
C ILE A 332 -8.80 -2.83 -13.01
N ASN A 333 -9.17 -1.60 -13.34
CA ASN A 333 -8.23 -0.54 -13.72
C ASN A 333 -8.00 0.47 -12.58
N ALA A 334 -7.81 -0.04 -11.37
CA ALA A 334 -7.45 0.78 -10.21
C ALA A 334 -5.93 1.04 -10.23
N PRO A 335 -5.47 2.29 -10.44
CA PRO A 335 -4.04 2.58 -10.41
C PRO A 335 -3.48 2.40 -9.00
N THR A 336 -2.26 1.86 -8.94
CA THR A 336 -1.56 1.58 -7.68
C THR A 336 -0.13 2.12 -7.76
N VAL A 337 0.39 2.55 -6.62
CA VAL A 337 1.78 3.01 -6.49
C VAL A 337 2.38 2.40 -5.23
N VAL A 338 3.55 1.78 -5.39
CA VAL A 338 4.42 1.35 -4.30
C VAL A 338 5.50 2.41 -4.12
N PHE A 339 5.49 3.10 -2.98
CA PHE A 339 6.38 4.21 -2.65
C PHE A 339 7.70 3.70 -2.05
N THR A 340 8.39 2.85 -2.80
CA THR A 340 9.80 2.49 -2.54
C THR A 340 10.72 3.66 -2.90
N PRO A 341 12.02 3.63 -2.51
CA PRO A 341 12.93 4.74 -2.78
C PRO A 341 13.01 5.12 -4.26
N LEU A 342 12.94 4.11 -5.13
CA LEU A 342 12.52 4.27 -6.51
C LEU A 342 11.06 3.81 -6.63
N GLU A 343 10.16 4.75 -6.89
CA GLU A 343 8.71 4.48 -6.84
C GLU A 343 8.28 3.61 -8.03
N TYR A 344 7.33 2.71 -7.78
CA TYR A 344 6.75 1.85 -8.79
C TYR A 344 5.24 2.14 -8.92
N GLY A 345 4.83 2.66 -10.07
CA GLY A 345 3.43 2.91 -10.42
C GLY A 345 2.93 1.91 -11.45
N CYS A 346 1.70 1.44 -11.31
CA CYS A 346 1.06 0.55 -12.28
C CYS A 346 -0.45 0.76 -12.39
N CYS A 347 -1.00 0.34 -13.53
CA CYS A 347 -2.44 0.27 -13.78
C CYS A 347 -2.74 -0.90 -14.73
N GLY A 348 -3.81 -1.65 -14.47
CA GLY A 348 -4.17 -2.82 -15.27
C GLY A 348 -3.38 -4.07 -14.90
N TYR A 349 -3.18 -4.97 -15.86
CA TYR A 349 -2.59 -6.29 -15.63
C TYR A 349 -1.07 -6.24 -15.52
N ALA A 350 -0.53 -7.03 -14.59
CA ALA A 350 0.85 -7.53 -14.66
C ALA A 350 1.06 -8.38 -15.93
N GLU A 351 2.28 -8.43 -16.45
CA GLU A 351 2.60 -9.13 -17.70
C GLU A 351 2.28 -10.63 -17.66
N GLU A 352 2.69 -11.30 -16.58
CA GLU A 352 2.39 -12.71 -16.33
C GLU A 352 0.87 -12.95 -16.25
N LYS A 353 0.12 -12.02 -15.66
CA LYS A 353 -1.33 -12.15 -15.55
C LYS A 353 -2.03 -11.88 -16.88
N ALA A 354 -1.53 -10.93 -17.66
CA ALA A 354 -2.00 -10.68 -19.01
C ALA A 354 -1.79 -11.93 -19.87
N VAL A 355 -0.64 -12.61 -19.78
CA VAL A 355 -0.37 -13.86 -20.50
C VAL A 355 -1.36 -14.96 -20.13
N GLU A 356 -1.70 -15.12 -18.84
CA GLU A 356 -2.72 -16.09 -18.40
C GLU A 356 -4.11 -15.81 -19.00
N VAL A 357 -4.51 -14.53 -19.08
CA VAL A 357 -5.86 -14.13 -19.51
C VAL A 357 -6.00 -14.08 -21.03
N TYR A 358 -5.01 -13.51 -21.71
CA TYR A 358 -5.06 -13.22 -23.15
C TYR A 358 -4.25 -14.18 -24.00
N ARG A 359 -3.38 -15.02 -23.42
CA ARG A 359 -2.35 -15.83 -24.09
C ARG A 359 -1.21 -15.00 -24.66
N LYS A 360 0.01 -15.56 -24.64
CA LYS A 360 1.25 -14.84 -24.96
C LYS A 360 1.29 -14.32 -26.40
N GLU A 361 0.82 -15.12 -27.35
CA GLU A 361 0.79 -14.82 -28.78
C GLU A 361 -0.09 -13.61 -29.12
N ASN A 362 -1.04 -13.28 -28.24
CA ASN A 362 -2.03 -12.23 -28.41
C ASN A 362 -1.60 -10.90 -27.77
N LEU A 363 -0.40 -10.87 -27.21
CA LEU A 363 0.14 -9.74 -26.47
C LEU A 363 1.41 -9.23 -27.11
N GLU A 364 1.72 -7.99 -26.79
CA GLU A 364 3.01 -7.42 -27.05
C GLU A 364 3.33 -6.41 -25.94
N VAL A 365 4.62 -6.31 -25.64
CA VAL A 365 5.11 -5.51 -24.52
C VAL A 365 6.15 -4.56 -25.06
N TYR A 366 5.84 -3.26 -25.03
CA TYR A 366 6.82 -2.23 -25.31
C TYR A 366 7.49 -1.80 -24.01
N HIS A 367 8.79 -1.55 -24.06
CA HIS A 367 9.54 -1.17 -22.89
C HIS A 367 10.79 -0.34 -23.21
N THR A 368 11.25 0.43 -22.23
CA THR A 368 12.52 1.17 -22.31
C THR A 368 13.05 1.43 -20.91
N LEU A 369 14.38 1.47 -20.78
CA LEU A 369 15.02 2.16 -19.67
C LEU A 369 15.05 3.66 -19.96
N PHE A 370 15.09 4.48 -18.92
CA PHE A 370 15.20 5.94 -19.07
C PHE A 370 16.01 6.57 -17.93
N TRP A 371 16.51 7.78 -18.16
CA TRP A 371 17.29 8.52 -17.18
C TRP A 371 16.63 9.90 -16.92
N PRO A 372 16.10 10.14 -15.71
CA PRO A 372 15.55 11.45 -15.36
C PRO A 372 16.58 12.56 -15.56
N LEU A 373 16.19 13.67 -16.18
CA LEU A 373 17.12 14.77 -16.44
C LEU A 373 17.72 15.30 -15.13
N GLU A 374 16.94 15.35 -14.05
CA GLU A 374 17.37 15.77 -12.72
C GLU A 374 18.51 14.92 -12.16
N TRP A 375 18.65 13.67 -12.61
CA TRP A 375 19.66 12.73 -12.15
C TRP A 375 21.02 12.89 -12.85
N THR A 376 21.04 13.56 -14.00
CA THR A 376 22.25 13.75 -14.81
C THR A 376 23.30 14.60 -14.08
N VAL A 377 22.92 15.80 -13.66
CA VAL A 377 23.79 16.71 -12.90
C VAL A 377 24.11 16.14 -11.52
N ALA A 378 23.15 15.46 -10.88
CA ALA A 378 23.37 14.75 -9.62
C ALA A 378 24.34 13.57 -9.74
N CYS A 379 24.71 13.17 -10.96
CA CYS A 379 25.54 12.00 -11.26
C CYS A 379 25.00 10.70 -10.66
N ARG A 380 23.67 10.53 -10.65
CA ARG A 380 23.06 9.25 -10.28
C ARG A 380 23.13 8.28 -11.44
N ASP A 381 22.98 6.99 -11.14
CA ASP A 381 23.04 5.91 -12.11
C ASP A 381 22.05 6.11 -13.26
N SER A 382 22.56 6.02 -14.49
CA SER A 382 21.73 5.94 -15.69
C SER A 382 21.05 4.58 -15.80
N ASN A 383 20.01 4.47 -16.65
CA ASN A 383 19.39 3.20 -17.01
C ASN A 383 18.86 2.36 -15.83
N THR A 384 18.45 3.00 -14.75
CA THR A 384 17.81 2.38 -13.57
C THR A 384 16.29 2.52 -13.59
N CYS A 385 15.76 3.63 -14.12
CA CYS A 385 14.32 3.79 -14.31
C CYS A 385 13.84 2.99 -15.51
N TYR A 386 12.62 2.47 -15.45
CA TYR A 386 12.09 1.55 -16.45
C TYR A 386 10.60 1.81 -16.68
N ALA A 387 10.20 1.79 -17.94
CA ALA A 387 8.81 1.93 -18.36
C ALA A 387 8.43 0.74 -19.22
N LYS A 388 7.21 0.21 -19.01
CA LYS A 388 6.60 -0.74 -19.94
C LYS A 388 5.10 -0.57 -20.07
N ILE A 389 4.59 -0.92 -21.24
CA ILE A 389 3.16 -1.04 -21.53
C ILE A 389 2.90 -2.41 -22.15
N ILE A 390 1.75 -2.98 -21.81
CA ILE A 390 1.26 -4.26 -22.32
C ILE A 390 -0.01 -3.96 -23.10
N TYR A 391 -0.07 -4.39 -24.36
CA TYR A 391 -1.26 -4.23 -25.17
C TYR A 391 -1.73 -5.55 -25.77
N SER A 392 -3.02 -5.60 -26.08
CA SER A 392 -3.68 -6.77 -26.66
C SER A 392 -3.86 -6.60 -28.16
N LYS A 393 -3.22 -7.48 -28.95
CA LYS A 393 -3.33 -7.53 -30.42
C LYS A 393 -4.76 -7.85 -30.88
N PHE A 394 -5.54 -8.51 -30.03
CA PHE A 394 -6.91 -8.95 -30.34
C PHE A 394 -7.96 -7.86 -30.09
N ASP A 395 -7.58 -6.82 -29.35
CA ASP A 395 -8.50 -5.82 -28.83
C ASP A 395 -8.07 -4.43 -29.33
N ASN A 396 -7.85 -4.34 -30.64
CA ASN A 396 -7.47 -3.11 -31.33
C ASN A 396 -6.26 -2.39 -30.70
N ASP A 397 -5.24 -3.17 -30.32
CA ASP A 397 -4.04 -2.71 -29.64
C ASP A 397 -4.32 -1.90 -28.36
N ARG A 398 -5.39 -2.25 -27.63
CA ARG A 398 -5.74 -1.64 -26.35
C ARG A 398 -4.65 -1.88 -25.32
N VAL A 399 -4.27 -0.82 -24.62
CA VAL A 399 -3.33 -0.88 -23.48
C VAL A 399 -4.08 -1.49 -22.30
N ILE A 400 -3.62 -2.67 -21.87
CA ILE A 400 -4.22 -3.46 -20.78
C ILE A 400 -3.33 -3.52 -19.54
N GLY A 401 -2.07 -3.08 -19.65
CA GLY A 401 -1.15 -2.95 -18.54
C GLY A 401 -0.20 -1.78 -18.74
N PHE A 402 0.03 -1.03 -17.68
CA PHE A 402 0.91 0.13 -17.63
C PHE A 402 1.80 0.02 -16.39
N HIS A 403 3.11 0.17 -16.55
CA HIS A 403 4.07 0.07 -15.46
C HIS A 403 5.19 1.11 -15.63
N VAL A 404 5.52 1.80 -14.54
CA VAL A 404 6.63 2.75 -14.47
C VAL A 404 7.38 2.57 -13.16
N LEU A 405 8.69 2.37 -13.24
CA LEU A 405 9.62 2.42 -12.12
C LEU A 405 10.47 3.67 -12.30
N GLY A 406 10.28 4.67 -11.44
CA GLY A 406 10.89 5.99 -11.61
C GLY A 406 10.42 7.02 -10.59
N PRO A 407 11.03 8.22 -10.56
CA PRO A 407 10.57 9.29 -9.68
C PRO A 407 9.15 9.74 -10.05
N LYS A 408 8.35 10.10 -9.04
CA LYS A 408 6.97 10.61 -9.20
C LYS A 408 6.07 9.61 -9.96
N ALA A 409 6.29 8.31 -9.76
CA ALA A 409 5.58 7.25 -10.48
C ALA A 409 4.05 7.37 -10.33
N GLY A 410 3.58 7.82 -9.17
CA GLY A 410 2.16 8.05 -8.94
C GLY A 410 1.56 9.18 -9.77
N GLU A 411 2.28 10.30 -9.91
CA GLU A 411 1.83 11.44 -10.71
C GLU A 411 1.74 11.05 -12.20
N ILE A 412 2.71 10.27 -12.67
CA ILE A 412 2.73 9.73 -14.05
C ILE A 412 1.54 8.78 -14.26
N THR A 413 1.41 7.78 -13.39
CA THR A 413 0.41 6.70 -13.53
C THR A 413 -1.03 7.22 -13.51
N GLN A 414 -1.30 8.27 -12.72
CA GLN A 414 -2.66 8.78 -12.52
C GLN A 414 -3.32 9.26 -13.82
N GLY A 415 -2.57 9.92 -14.71
CA GLY A 415 -3.08 10.37 -16.02
C GLY A 415 -3.33 9.21 -16.97
N PHE A 416 -2.39 8.26 -17.06
CA PHE A 416 -2.53 7.06 -17.91
C PHE A 416 -3.69 6.17 -17.47
N ALA A 417 -3.97 6.06 -16.18
CA ALA A 417 -5.14 5.32 -15.68
C ALA A 417 -6.47 5.89 -16.19
N ALA A 418 -6.57 7.22 -16.31
CA ALA A 418 -7.74 7.86 -16.91
C ALA A 418 -7.83 7.57 -18.40
N ALA A 419 -6.72 7.65 -19.13
CA ALA A 419 -6.66 7.31 -20.55
C ALA A 419 -7.04 5.83 -20.82
N MET A 420 -6.56 4.90 -20.00
CA MET A 420 -6.93 3.48 -20.07
C MET A 420 -8.44 3.27 -19.87
N LYS A 421 -9.08 4.00 -18.95
CA LYS A 421 -10.55 3.98 -18.81
C LYS A 421 -11.29 4.52 -20.04
N CYS A 422 -10.66 5.39 -20.83
CA CYS A 422 -11.17 5.86 -22.12
C CYS A 422 -10.85 4.92 -23.29
N GLY A 423 -10.22 3.76 -23.05
CA GLY A 423 -9.87 2.80 -24.10
C GLY A 423 -8.58 3.15 -24.85
N LEU A 424 -7.57 3.68 -24.16
CA LEU A 424 -6.24 3.96 -24.72
C LEU A 424 -5.71 2.79 -25.56
N THR A 425 -5.31 3.07 -26.80
CA THR A 425 -4.61 2.14 -27.69
C THR A 425 -3.15 2.56 -27.87
N LYS A 426 -2.30 1.66 -28.37
CA LYS A 426 -0.91 2.00 -28.71
C LYS A 426 -0.84 3.15 -29.73
N GLN A 427 -1.69 3.11 -30.76
CA GLN A 427 -1.73 4.19 -31.77
C GLN A 427 -2.06 5.55 -31.14
N LEU A 428 -3.08 5.63 -30.27
CA LEU A 428 -3.43 6.89 -29.59
C LEU A 428 -2.30 7.39 -28.67
N LEU A 429 -1.56 6.45 -28.07
CA LEU A 429 -0.39 6.79 -27.25
C LEU A 429 0.75 7.37 -28.10
N ASP A 430 1.00 6.82 -29.27
CA ASP A 430 2.05 7.28 -30.20
C ASP A 430 1.69 8.61 -30.87
N ASP A 431 0.40 8.83 -31.15
CA ASP A 431 -0.10 10.10 -31.68
C ASP A 431 -0.04 11.24 -30.63
N THR A 432 0.16 10.90 -29.36
CA THR A 432 0.25 11.87 -28.26
C THR A 432 1.64 12.50 -28.23
N ILE A 433 1.73 13.83 -28.35
CA ILE A 433 3.00 14.56 -28.26
C ILE A 433 3.50 14.61 -26.80
N GLY A 434 4.74 14.18 -26.58
CA GLY A 434 5.39 14.22 -25.28
C GLY A 434 5.74 15.64 -24.80
N ILE A 435 5.70 15.84 -23.48
CA ILE A 435 6.17 17.08 -22.83
C ILE A 435 7.65 16.93 -22.48
N HIS A 436 8.50 17.81 -23.00
CA HIS A 436 9.96 17.73 -22.83
C HIS A 436 10.55 18.89 -22.03
N PRO A 437 11.50 18.64 -21.10
CA PRO A 437 11.97 17.33 -20.62
C PRO A 437 11.12 16.80 -19.45
N THR A 438 10.50 15.62 -19.60
CA THR A 438 9.80 14.93 -18.49
C THR A 438 10.01 13.42 -18.50
N CYS A 439 9.93 12.77 -17.34
CA CYS A 439 9.97 11.31 -17.23
C CYS A 439 8.77 10.63 -17.93
N ALA A 440 7.60 11.28 -17.93
CA ALA A 440 6.40 10.71 -18.53
C ALA A 440 6.47 10.64 -20.06
N GLN A 441 7.30 11.46 -20.70
CA GLN A 441 7.41 11.53 -22.16
C GLN A 441 7.81 10.19 -22.79
N VAL A 442 8.53 9.33 -22.06
CA VAL A 442 9.05 8.05 -22.59
C VAL A 442 7.93 7.16 -23.12
N PHE A 443 6.73 7.29 -22.55
CA PHE A 443 5.55 6.53 -22.96
C PHE A 443 5.03 6.91 -24.34
N THR A 444 5.33 8.12 -24.83
CA THR A 444 4.93 8.62 -26.16
C THR A 444 5.86 8.18 -27.28
N THR A 445 6.99 7.54 -26.96
CA THR A 445 8.03 7.16 -27.93
C THR A 445 8.54 5.73 -27.69
N LEU A 446 7.65 4.83 -27.25
CA LEU A 446 8.01 3.43 -27.00
C LEU A 446 8.04 2.63 -28.31
N GLU A 447 9.23 2.28 -28.77
CA GLU A 447 9.44 1.55 -30.04
C GLU A 447 9.93 0.11 -29.85
N ILE A 448 10.64 -0.18 -28.76
CA ILE A 448 11.27 -1.48 -28.51
C ILE A 448 10.25 -2.44 -27.90
N THR A 449 10.04 -3.59 -28.55
CA THR A 449 9.21 -4.68 -28.01
C THR A 449 10.05 -5.79 -27.41
N LYS A 450 9.55 -6.45 -26.36
CA LYS A 450 10.22 -7.63 -25.79
C LYS A 450 10.38 -8.77 -26.79
N SER A 451 9.40 -8.97 -27.68
CA SER A 451 9.47 -10.02 -28.71
C SER A 451 10.57 -9.80 -29.75
N SER A 452 10.95 -8.54 -30.00
CA SER A 452 12.05 -8.22 -30.93
C SER A 452 13.42 -8.66 -30.41
N GLY A 453 13.56 -8.84 -29.09
CA GLY A 453 14.81 -9.17 -28.44
C GLY A 453 15.85 -8.03 -28.44
N LEU A 454 15.47 -6.83 -28.87
CA LEU A 454 16.34 -5.66 -28.85
C LEU A 454 16.60 -5.16 -27.42
N ASP A 455 17.75 -4.53 -27.22
CA ASP A 455 18.16 -3.98 -25.92
C ASP A 455 17.38 -2.70 -25.58
N ALA A 456 16.68 -2.71 -24.44
CA ALA A 456 15.87 -1.59 -23.94
C ALA A 456 16.70 -0.46 -23.30
N THR A 457 18.03 -0.60 -23.24
CA THR A 457 18.94 0.41 -22.67
C THR A 457 19.01 1.65 -23.57
N GLN A 458 18.82 2.84 -22.98
CA GLN A 458 19.04 4.08 -23.73
C GLN A 458 20.53 4.37 -23.86
N LYS A 459 20.98 4.58 -25.10
CA LYS A 459 22.38 4.77 -25.48
C LYS A 459 22.83 6.25 -25.50
N GLY A 460 21.94 7.20 -25.19
CA GLY A 460 22.21 8.63 -25.21
C GLY A 460 20.95 9.46 -24.99
N CYS A 461 21.10 10.79 -24.88
CA CYS A 461 19.98 11.74 -24.74
C CYS A 461 19.07 11.75 -25.97
#